data_AF-A0A1G0XV81-F1
#
_entry.id   AF-A0A1G0XV81-F1
#
_cell.length_a   1.000
_cell.length_b   1.000
_cell.length_c   1.000
_cell.angle_alpha   90.00
_cell.angle_beta   90.00
_cell.angle_gamma   90.00
#
_symmetry.space_group_name_H-M   'P 1'
#
loop_
_entity.id
_entity.type
_entity.pdbx_description
1 polymer ?
#
loop_
_entity_poly.entity_id
_entity_poly.type
_entity_poly.pdbx_seq_one_letter_code
_entity_poly.pdbx_strand_id
1 'polypeptide(L)'
;MARFVNIATIHFQVSENLEERTRESAYAQLAEAAAMLNGTGVDLVVTCEGMESVGQTMDQAENVSSPGPLLRAYQAIAEANHCTVAGSIKLEDGGKVYNALAFIGPDGGVLGDYRKTFPTTGELKKGIQPGSGAKVVETPAGRLGGAICYDLKFDDLRDQYQHLCPDVLCFSSMFHGAHTQANWAFQCRCFFAAACKDISSDILSPLGHNLASTSYYGRIARARVNLDRFITGDGGYYAELSDIYRKYRNEVVIEKDLGLGVSVLYSQSDRRSAAEIAKEFGLVDIDEQFLAYRSMLRQRQERL
;
A
#
# COMPACT_ATOMS: atom_id res chain seq x y z
N MET A 1 20.28 1.04 -3.52
CA MET A 1 20.61 -0.29 -4.07
C MET A 1 19.30 -1.01 -4.26
N ALA A 2 19.20 -1.84 -5.31
CA ALA A 2 17.97 -2.54 -5.64
C ALA A 2 17.36 -3.21 -4.40
N ARG A 3 16.10 -2.92 -4.12
CA ARG A 3 15.37 -3.48 -2.98
C ARG A 3 14.06 -4.04 -3.49
N PHE A 4 14.08 -5.32 -3.84
CA PHE A 4 12.89 -5.99 -4.34
C PHE A 4 11.99 -6.46 -3.20
N VAL A 5 10.69 -6.33 -3.41
CA VAL A 5 9.64 -6.82 -2.51
C VAL A 5 8.58 -7.52 -3.35
N ASN A 6 8.24 -8.75 -3.00
CA ASN A 6 7.14 -9.51 -3.58
C ASN A 6 5.87 -9.21 -2.79
N ILE A 7 4.95 -8.46 -3.39
CA ILE A 7 3.68 -8.06 -2.77
C ILE A 7 2.58 -9.02 -3.21
N ALA A 8 1.72 -9.41 -2.28
CA ALA A 8 0.49 -10.14 -2.52
C ALA A 8 -0.72 -9.42 -1.89
N THR A 9 -1.82 -9.31 -2.63
CA THR A 9 -3.10 -8.81 -2.10
C THR A 9 -4.14 -9.92 -2.19
N ILE A 10 -4.82 -10.22 -1.08
CA ILE A 10 -5.83 -11.27 -1.01
C ILE A 10 -7.22 -10.68 -1.29
N HIS A 11 -7.84 -11.12 -2.37
CA HIS A 11 -9.19 -10.72 -2.73
C HIS A 11 -10.23 -11.45 -1.89
N PHE A 12 -11.17 -10.69 -1.34
CA PHE A 12 -12.20 -11.22 -0.45
C PHE A 12 -13.44 -11.61 -1.23
N GLN A 13 -13.79 -12.89 -1.18
CA GLN A 13 -14.92 -13.50 -1.87
C GLN A 13 -15.71 -14.33 -0.86
N VAL A 14 -16.57 -13.69 -0.08
CA VAL A 14 -17.59 -14.38 0.72
C VAL A 14 -18.94 -14.24 0.02
N SER A 15 -19.83 -15.19 0.27
CA SER A 15 -21.15 -15.22 -0.35
C SER A 15 -21.92 -13.92 -0.10
N GLU A 16 -22.67 -13.47 -1.11
CA GLU A 16 -23.67 -12.40 -0.96
C GLU A 16 -24.88 -12.89 -0.16
N ASN A 17 -25.05 -14.21 -0.02
CA ASN A 17 -26.02 -14.78 0.91
C ASN A 17 -25.56 -14.48 2.35
N LEU A 18 -26.32 -13.64 3.05
CA LEU A 18 -26.00 -13.21 4.41
C LEU A 18 -25.92 -14.38 5.40
N GLU A 19 -26.64 -15.48 5.16
CA GLU A 19 -26.58 -16.68 6.01
C GLU A 19 -25.25 -17.43 5.89
N GLU A 20 -24.57 -17.32 4.73
CA GLU A 20 -23.27 -17.95 4.45
C GLU A 20 -22.09 -17.00 4.72
N ARG A 21 -22.38 -15.72 4.93
CA ARG A 21 -21.40 -14.67 5.26
C ARG A 21 -21.08 -14.68 6.75
N THR A 22 -20.41 -15.74 7.19
CA THR A 22 -20.04 -15.96 8.60
C THR A 22 -18.56 -15.75 8.86
N ARG A 23 -18.18 -15.71 10.14
CA ARG A 23 -16.78 -15.66 10.58
C ARG A 23 -16.00 -16.86 10.06
N GLU A 24 -16.61 -18.04 10.11
CA GLU A 24 -16.01 -19.30 9.69
C GLU A 24 -15.68 -19.28 8.20
N SER A 25 -16.57 -18.74 7.36
CA SER A 25 -16.31 -18.65 5.92
C SER A 25 -15.20 -17.65 5.59
N ALA A 26 -15.14 -16.51 6.30
CA ALA A 26 -14.03 -15.56 6.17
C ALA A 26 -12.68 -16.18 6.57
N TYR A 27 -12.65 -16.95 7.66
CA TYR A 27 -11.42 -17.59 8.14
C TYR A 27 -11.00 -18.76 7.26
N ALA A 28 -11.95 -19.54 6.74
CA ALA A 28 -11.67 -20.60 5.76
C ALA A 28 -11.04 -20.01 4.49
N GLN A 29 -11.57 -18.90 3.98
CA GLN A 29 -10.99 -18.19 2.85
C GLN A 29 -9.57 -17.68 3.14
N LEU A 30 -9.34 -17.10 4.32
CA LEU A 30 -8.00 -16.66 4.71
C LEU A 30 -7.03 -17.85 4.76
N ALA A 31 -7.44 -18.99 5.30
CA ALA A 31 -6.62 -20.20 5.36
C ALA A 31 -6.32 -20.77 3.97
N GLU A 32 -7.30 -20.81 3.06
CA GLU A 32 -7.08 -21.19 1.65
C GLU A 32 -6.07 -20.28 0.97
N ALA A 33 -6.22 -18.96 1.13
CA ALA A 33 -5.29 -17.99 0.55
C ALA A 33 -3.88 -18.12 1.16
N ALA A 34 -3.78 -18.31 2.49
CA ALA A 34 -2.52 -18.54 3.17
C ALA A 34 -1.78 -19.78 2.63
N ALA A 35 -2.50 -20.88 2.39
CA ALA A 35 -1.90 -22.08 1.81
C ALA A 35 -1.33 -21.84 0.40
N MET A 36 -1.96 -20.97 -0.39
CA MET A 36 -1.47 -20.59 -1.74
C MET A 36 -0.24 -19.67 -1.72
N LEU A 37 0.09 -19.06 -0.59
CA LEU A 37 1.28 -18.21 -0.43
C LEU A 37 2.55 -19.02 -0.12
N ASN A 38 2.41 -20.25 0.38
CA ASN A 38 3.53 -21.09 0.77
C ASN A 38 4.50 -21.31 -0.40
N GLY A 39 5.78 -21.03 -0.17
CA GLY A 39 6.85 -21.21 -1.16
C GLY A 39 6.83 -20.18 -2.30
N THR A 40 5.97 -19.15 -2.24
CA THR A 40 5.92 -18.10 -3.27
C THR A 40 7.01 -17.03 -3.11
N GLY A 41 7.67 -16.97 -1.96
CA GLY A 41 8.64 -15.93 -1.62
C GLY A 41 8.01 -14.57 -1.41
N VAL A 42 6.75 -14.52 -0.95
CA VAL A 42 6.05 -13.27 -0.64
C VAL A 42 6.72 -12.54 0.52
N ASP A 43 6.89 -11.23 0.39
CA ASP A 43 7.49 -10.36 1.41
C ASP A 43 6.43 -9.50 2.11
N LEU A 44 5.33 -9.17 1.42
CA LEU A 44 4.19 -8.41 1.95
C LEU A 44 2.86 -9.04 1.53
N VAL A 45 1.97 -9.27 2.50
CA VAL A 45 0.59 -9.72 2.27
C VAL A 45 -0.38 -8.66 2.78
N VAL A 46 -1.35 -8.25 1.96
CA VAL A 46 -2.42 -7.32 2.36
C VAL A 46 -3.76 -8.06 2.35
N THR A 47 -4.54 -7.91 3.43
CA THR A 47 -5.88 -8.51 3.55
C THR A 47 -6.98 -7.46 3.48
N CYS A 48 -8.16 -7.90 3.05
CA CYS A 48 -9.33 -7.05 2.84
C CYS A 48 -10.05 -6.71 4.15
N GLU A 49 -10.72 -5.55 4.18
CA GLU A 49 -11.53 -5.03 5.29
C GLU A 49 -12.63 -6.03 5.67
N GLY A 50 -13.07 -6.86 4.72
CA GLY A 50 -14.01 -7.95 4.97
C GLY A 50 -13.59 -8.90 6.10
N MET A 51 -12.29 -9.06 6.37
CA MET A 51 -11.81 -9.88 7.49
C MET A 51 -12.27 -9.37 8.85
N GLU A 52 -12.23 -8.06 9.08
CA GLU A 52 -12.73 -7.47 10.33
C GLU A 52 -14.25 -7.30 10.30
N SER A 53 -14.80 -6.87 9.15
CA SER A 53 -16.22 -6.60 9.03
C SER A 53 -17.08 -7.87 9.11
N VAL A 54 -16.56 -9.03 8.72
CA VAL A 54 -17.26 -10.33 8.77
C VAL A 54 -16.71 -11.21 9.89
N GLY A 55 -15.40 -11.18 10.12
CA GLY A 55 -14.73 -12.06 11.07
C GLY A 55 -14.81 -11.62 12.53
N GLN A 56 -15.29 -10.39 12.82
CA GLN A 56 -15.37 -9.86 14.17
C GLN A 56 -16.65 -9.06 14.43
N THR A 57 -17.21 -9.25 15.62
CA THR A 57 -18.17 -8.33 16.25
C THR A 57 -17.44 -7.31 17.14
N MET A 58 -18.15 -6.30 17.66
CA MET A 58 -17.53 -5.25 18.52
C MET A 58 -16.94 -5.82 19.83
N ASP A 59 -17.61 -6.82 20.42
CA ASP A 59 -17.16 -7.54 21.62
C ASP A 59 -16.01 -8.54 21.33
N GLN A 60 -15.72 -8.77 20.06
CA GLN A 60 -14.60 -9.59 19.59
C GLN A 60 -13.42 -8.74 19.09
N ALA A 61 -13.43 -7.43 19.36
CA ALA A 61 -12.27 -6.58 19.10
C ALA A 61 -11.06 -7.10 19.88
N GLU A 62 -9.92 -7.18 19.21
CA GLU A 62 -8.71 -7.81 19.75
C GLU A 62 -7.71 -6.73 20.17
N ASN A 63 -6.92 -7.01 21.20
CA ASN A 63 -5.85 -6.14 21.66
C ASN A 63 -4.50 -6.75 21.26
N VAL A 64 -3.54 -5.92 20.83
CA VAL A 64 -2.18 -6.38 20.46
C VAL A 64 -1.50 -7.15 21.60
N SER A 65 -1.66 -6.73 22.86
CA SER A 65 -1.03 -7.39 24.00
C SER A 65 -1.69 -8.71 24.39
N SER A 66 -2.89 -8.98 23.87
CA SER A 66 -3.61 -10.24 24.06
C SER A 66 -4.26 -10.65 22.74
N PRO A 67 -3.46 -11.12 21.76
CA PRO A 67 -3.96 -11.49 20.45
C PRO A 67 -5.16 -12.43 20.56
N GLY A 68 -6.18 -12.22 19.74
CA GLY A 68 -7.29 -13.14 19.59
C GLY A 68 -7.09 -14.06 18.39
N PRO A 69 -8.15 -14.75 17.93
CA PRO A 69 -8.03 -15.67 16.80
C PRO A 69 -7.65 -15.03 15.47
N LEU A 70 -8.12 -13.80 15.18
CA LEU A 70 -7.80 -13.15 13.90
C LEU A 70 -6.35 -12.70 13.85
N LEU A 71 -5.88 -12.03 14.91
CA LEU A 71 -4.49 -11.59 14.97
C LEU A 71 -3.55 -12.80 14.96
N ARG A 72 -3.87 -13.88 15.70
CA ARG A 72 -3.10 -15.14 15.63
C ARG A 72 -3.06 -15.74 14.24
N ALA A 73 -4.14 -15.66 13.46
CA ALA A 73 -4.13 -16.14 12.08
C ALA A 73 -3.15 -15.34 11.23
N TYR A 74 -3.08 -14.02 11.39
CA TYR A 74 -2.08 -13.20 10.70
C TYR A 74 -0.65 -13.46 11.16
N GLN A 75 -0.43 -13.68 12.46
CA GLN A 75 0.88 -14.08 12.99
C GLN A 75 1.35 -15.40 12.39
N ALA A 76 0.48 -16.40 12.31
CA ALA A 76 0.80 -17.68 11.69
C ALA A 76 1.15 -17.55 10.19
N ILE A 77 0.45 -16.67 9.45
CA ILE A 77 0.78 -16.40 8.04
C ILE A 77 2.17 -15.77 7.91
N ALA A 78 2.45 -14.77 8.75
CA ALA A 78 3.71 -14.03 8.76
C ALA A 78 4.89 -14.96 9.07
N GLU A 79 4.77 -15.78 10.12
CA GLU A 79 5.79 -16.74 10.53
C GLU A 79 6.02 -17.84 9.49
N ALA A 80 4.93 -18.43 8.96
CA ALA A 80 5.03 -19.53 7.99
C ALA A 80 5.66 -19.10 6.65
N ASN A 81 5.51 -17.85 6.25
CA ASN A 81 6.02 -17.32 5.00
C ASN A 81 7.22 -16.39 5.18
N HIS A 82 7.66 -16.13 6.41
CA HIS A 82 8.68 -15.14 6.75
C HIS A 82 8.41 -13.76 6.11
N CYS A 83 7.15 -13.32 6.14
CA CYS A 83 6.69 -12.12 5.45
C CYS A 83 6.05 -11.10 6.40
N THR A 84 5.84 -9.89 5.90
CA THR A 84 5.04 -8.86 6.58
C THR A 84 3.56 -9.02 6.20
N VAL A 85 2.64 -8.92 7.16
CA VAL A 85 1.19 -8.96 6.91
C VAL A 85 0.56 -7.63 7.31
N ALA A 86 -0.16 -6.98 6.40
CA ALA A 86 -1.08 -5.87 6.67
C ALA A 86 -2.51 -6.44 6.79
N GLY A 87 -2.90 -6.77 8.03
CA GLY A 87 -4.13 -7.48 8.35
C GLY A 87 -5.24 -6.57 8.86
N SER A 88 -6.41 -6.59 8.23
CA SER A 88 -7.58 -5.84 8.70
C SER A 88 -8.12 -6.41 10.02
N ILE A 89 -8.40 -5.56 11.00
CA ILE A 89 -8.80 -5.98 12.35
C ILE A 89 -9.65 -4.92 13.07
N LYS A 90 -10.65 -5.36 13.85
CA LYS A 90 -11.23 -4.55 14.92
C LYS A 90 -10.26 -4.55 16.09
N LEU A 91 -9.56 -3.44 16.27
CA LEU A 91 -8.53 -3.28 17.29
C LEU A 91 -9.13 -2.60 18.53
N GLU A 92 -8.99 -3.23 19.69
CA GLU A 92 -9.26 -2.64 20.99
C GLU A 92 -8.00 -1.97 21.54
N ASP A 93 -8.15 -0.72 21.99
CA ASP A 93 -7.11 0.03 22.69
C ASP A 93 -7.74 1.05 23.64
N GLY A 94 -7.45 0.93 24.93
CA GLY A 94 -7.89 1.89 25.96
C GLY A 94 -9.41 1.98 26.12
N GLY A 95 -10.13 0.86 25.94
CA GLY A 95 -11.58 0.78 26.02
C GLY A 95 -12.31 1.31 24.77
N LYS A 96 -11.57 1.55 23.68
CA LYS A 96 -12.10 2.01 22.40
C LYS A 96 -11.82 0.97 21.32
N VAL A 97 -12.74 0.86 20.35
CA VAL A 97 -12.58 -0.04 19.21
C VAL A 97 -12.38 0.77 17.93
N TYR A 98 -11.41 0.33 17.13
CA TYR A 98 -11.02 0.96 15.87
C TYR A 98 -11.15 -0.07 14.73
N ASN A 99 -11.55 0.38 13.55
CA ASN A 99 -11.29 -0.35 12.31
C ASN A 99 -9.83 -0.05 11.93
N ALA A 100 -8.99 -1.07 11.90
CA ALA A 100 -7.55 -0.90 11.79
C ALA A 100 -6.90 -1.90 10.83
N LEU A 101 -5.70 -1.54 10.35
CA LEU A 101 -4.76 -2.43 9.72
C LEU A 101 -3.60 -2.66 10.68
N ALA A 102 -3.45 -3.87 11.20
CA ALA A 102 -2.27 -4.27 11.95
C ALA A 102 -1.16 -4.67 10.97
N PHE A 103 0.07 -4.24 11.24
CA PHE A 103 1.26 -4.64 10.50
C PHE A 103 2.03 -5.66 11.35
N ILE A 104 2.04 -6.91 10.90
CA ILE A 104 2.69 -8.04 11.57
C ILE A 104 4.00 -8.34 10.84
N GLY A 105 5.09 -8.46 11.59
CA GLY A 105 6.42 -8.78 11.08
C GLY A 105 6.64 -10.29 10.87
N PRO A 106 7.76 -10.67 10.20
CA PRO A 106 8.10 -12.05 9.87
C PRO A 106 8.26 -13.00 11.07
N ASP A 107 8.41 -12.45 12.27
CA ASP A 107 8.54 -13.14 13.54
C ASP A 107 7.22 -13.25 14.31
N GLY A 108 6.09 -12.85 13.70
CA GLY A 108 4.78 -12.80 14.33
C GLY A 108 4.57 -11.58 15.24
N GLY A 109 5.55 -10.70 15.40
CA GLY A 109 5.42 -9.48 16.20
C GLY A 109 4.55 -8.43 15.52
N VAL A 110 3.70 -7.73 16.26
CA VAL A 110 2.98 -6.55 15.72
C VAL A 110 3.93 -5.35 15.73
N LEU A 111 4.29 -4.87 14.54
CA LEU A 111 5.20 -3.74 14.32
C LEU A 111 4.51 -2.39 14.49
N GLY A 112 3.18 -2.36 14.31
CA GLY A 112 2.35 -1.19 14.47
C GLY A 112 0.98 -1.39 13.82
N ASP A 113 0.17 -0.34 13.84
CA ASP A 113 -1.18 -0.33 13.29
C ASP A 113 -1.50 1.02 12.61
N TYR A 114 -2.34 0.99 11.58
CA TYR A 114 -3.06 2.15 11.08
C TYR A 114 -4.53 2.04 11.50
N ARG A 115 -5.14 3.13 11.98
CA ARG A 115 -6.55 3.18 12.38
C ARG A 115 -7.30 4.04 11.38
N LYS A 116 -8.40 3.53 10.82
CA LYS A 116 -9.24 4.22 9.82
C LYS A 116 -9.55 5.64 10.27
N THR A 117 -9.07 6.61 9.50
CA THR A 117 -9.17 8.03 9.85
C THR A 117 -10.60 8.52 9.66
N PHE A 118 -11.25 8.04 8.61
CA PHE A 118 -12.63 8.38 8.26
C PHE A 118 -13.55 7.14 8.34
N PRO A 119 -13.97 6.71 9.54
CA PRO A 119 -15.03 5.72 9.65
C PRO A 119 -16.33 6.23 9.01
N THR A 120 -17.07 5.34 8.39
CA THR A 120 -18.39 5.65 7.84
C THR A 120 -19.37 6.02 8.96
N THR A 121 -20.46 6.72 8.62
CA THR A 121 -21.54 7.02 9.57
C THR A 121 -22.09 5.75 10.24
N GLY A 122 -22.10 4.62 9.54
CA GLY A 122 -22.53 3.33 10.09
C GLY A 122 -21.56 2.78 11.14
N GLU A 123 -20.26 2.90 10.91
CA GLU A 123 -19.21 2.51 11.87
C GLU A 123 -19.24 3.39 13.12
N LEU A 124 -19.36 4.71 12.95
CA LEU A 124 -19.46 5.65 14.07
C LEU A 124 -20.68 5.35 14.96
N LYS A 125 -21.84 5.06 14.36
CA LYS A 125 -23.05 4.67 15.10
C LYS A 125 -22.89 3.34 15.86
N LYS A 126 -22.01 2.45 15.39
CA LYS A 126 -21.66 1.19 16.07
C LYS A 126 -20.60 1.37 17.16
N GLY A 127 -20.07 2.58 17.34
CA GLY A 127 -19.07 2.90 18.36
C GLY A 127 -17.62 2.82 17.91
N ILE A 128 -17.35 2.56 16.62
CA ILE A 128 -15.98 2.64 16.08
C ILE A 128 -15.46 4.06 16.22
N GLN A 129 -14.24 4.19 16.73
CA GLN A 129 -13.58 5.48 16.91
C GLN A 129 -12.75 5.84 15.67
N PRO A 130 -12.67 7.13 15.31
CA PRO A 130 -11.78 7.58 14.25
C PRO A 130 -10.31 7.49 14.67
N GLY A 131 -9.45 7.14 13.71
CA GLY A 131 -8.00 7.23 13.83
C GLY A 131 -7.49 8.68 13.81
N SER A 132 -6.18 8.85 13.98
CA SER A 132 -5.53 10.16 14.12
C SER A 132 -4.94 10.74 12.83
N GLY A 133 -5.16 10.11 11.67
CA GLY A 133 -4.57 10.52 10.40
C GLY A 133 -3.54 9.53 9.86
N ALA A 134 -2.73 9.98 8.90
CA ALA A 134 -1.75 9.15 8.23
C ALA A 134 -0.67 8.64 9.20
N LYS A 135 -0.30 7.37 9.05
CA LYS A 135 0.77 6.74 9.82
C LYS A 135 1.57 5.83 8.91
N VAL A 136 2.90 5.93 9.00
CA VAL A 136 3.83 5.05 8.30
C VAL A 136 4.55 4.19 9.33
N VAL A 137 4.60 2.88 9.07
CA VAL A 137 5.28 1.89 9.91
C VAL A 137 6.49 1.35 9.14
N GLU A 138 7.65 1.36 9.78
CA GLU A 138 8.86 0.75 9.24
C GLU A 138 8.77 -0.78 9.35
N THR A 139 8.92 -1.47 8.23
CA THR A 139 8.85 -2.94 8.17
C THR A 139 9.95 -3.53 7.29
N PRO A 140 10.24 -4.84 7.39
CA PRO A 140 11.14 -5.52 6.47
C PRO A 140 10.71 -5.36 4.99
N ALA A 141 9.41 -5.29 4.72
CA ALA A 141 8.84 -5.09 3.39
C ALA A 141 8.82 -3.63 2.90
N GLY A 142 9.36 -2.68 3.68
CA GLY A 142 9.39 -1.25 3.34
C GLY A 142 8.62 -0.39 4.32
N ARG A 143 8.52 0.90 3.99
CA ARG A 143 7.75 1.90 4.74
C ARG A 143 6.28 1.80 4.35
N LEU A 144 5.44 1.22 5.23
CA LEU A 144 4.05 0.92 4.91
C LEU A 144 3.11 1.98 5.50
N GLY A 145 2.25 2.56 4.66
CA GLY A 145 1.10 3.34 5.09
C GLY A 145 -0.20 2.53 4.95
N GLY A 146 -1.25 2.93 5.68
CA GLY A 146 -2.56 2.26 5.65
C GLY A 146 -3.68 3.18 5.19
N ALA A 147 -4.61 2.66 4.38
CA ALA A 147 -5.86 3.32 4.07
C ALA A 147 -6.98 2.29 4.06
N ILE A 148 -8.14 2.62 4.64
CA ILE A 148 -9.24 1.68 4.77
C ILE A 148 -10.50 2.26 4.11
N CYS A 149 -10.94 1.62 3.03
CA CYS A 149 -12.23 1.84 2.36
C CYS A 149 -12.62 3.31 2.17
N TYR A 150 -13.43 3.85 3.09
CA TYR A 150 -13.97 5.21 3.02
C TYR A 150 -12.89 6.29 3.09
N ASP A 151 -11.73 5.99 3.68
CA ASP A 151 -10.54 6.85 3.69
C ASP A 151 -10.17 7.36 2.29
N LEU A 152 -10.34 6.52 1.26
CA LEU A 152 -9.95 6.83 -0.12
C LEU A 152 -10.68 8.05 -0.70
N LYS A 153 -11.77 8.49 -0.06
CA LYS A 153 -12.56 9.67 -0.48
C LYS A 153 -12.03 11.00 0.05
N PHE A 154 -11.01 10.99 0.91
CA PHE A 154 -10.58 12.17 1.64
C PHE A 154 -9.14 12.55 1.27
N ASP A 155 -9.02 13.60 0.47
CA ASP A 155 -7.74 14.15 0.04
C ASP A 155 -6.87 14.61 1.21
N ASP A 156 -7.46 15.04 2.33
CA ASP A 156 -6.72 15.44 3.54
C ASP A 156 -5.79 14.33 4.06
N LEU A 157 -6.20 13.06 3.95
CA LEU A 157 -5.38 11.92 4.35
C LEU A 157 -4.36 11.57 3.26
N ARG A 158 -4.73 11.66 1.98
CA ARG A 158 -3.80 11.49 0.86
C ARG A 158 -2.63 12.47 0.97
N ASP A 159 -2.93 13.74 1.24
CA ASP A 159 -1.94 14.82 1.30
C ASP A 159 -0.98 14.63 2.49
N GLN A 160 -1.47 14.09 3.61
CA GLN A 160 -0.60 13.66 4.71
C GLN A 160 0.34 12.53 4.27
N TYR A 161 -0.16 11.53 3.52
CA TYR A 161 0.70 10.47 2.99
C TYR A 161 1.69 10.95 1.95
N GLN A 162 1.34 11.94 1.13
CA GLN A 162 2.29 12.59 0.23
C GLN A 162 3.47 13.18 1.00
N HIS A 163 3.24 13.77 2.18
CA HIS A 163 4.32 14.28 3.02
C HIS A 163 5.13 13.18 3.71
N LEU A 164 4.49 12.07 4.10
CA LEU A 164 5.15 10.95 4.76
C LEU A 164 5.91 10.02 3.79
N CYS A 165 5.67 10.13 2.48
CA CYS A 165 6.34 9.40 1.41
C CYS A 165 6.46 7.88 1.68
N PRO A 166 5.37 7.12 1.88
CA PRO A 166 5.47 5.67 2.08
C PRO A 166 6.07 4.97 0.84
N ASP A 167 6.63 3.78 1.05
CA ASP A 167 7.01 2.90 -0.06
C ASP A 167 5.78 2.24 -0.67
N VAL A 168 4.87 1.78 0.19
CA VAL A 168 3.64 1.10 -0.19
C VAL A 168 2.47 1.61 0.65
N LEU A 169 1.37 2.00 0.00
CA LEU A 169 0.08 2.18 0.65
C LEU A 169 -0.69 0.85 0.61
N CYS A 170 -0.96 0.28 1.79
CA CYS A 170 -1.79 -0.89 1.96
C CYS A 170 -3.25 -0.44 2.06
N PHE A 171 -4.03 -0.70 1.02
CA PHE A 171 -5.43 -0.35 0.96
C PHE A 171 -6.30 -1.58 1.23
N SER A 172 -7.07 -1.54 2.31
CA SER A 172 -7.94 -2.63 2.73
C SER A 172 -9.39 -2.18 2.64
N SER A 173 -10.23 -2.87 1.87
CA SER A 173 -11.53 -2.28 1.54
C SER A 173 -12.61 -3.26 1.14
N MET A 174 -13.84 -3.01 1.57
CA MET A 174 -15.02 -3.65 1.00
C MET A 174 -15.56 -2.99 -0.29
N PHE A 175 -14.84 -2.01 -0.84
CA PHE A 175 -15.15 -1.29 -2.08
C PHE A 175 -13.88 -1.08 -2.92
N HIS A 176 -13.98 -1.20 -4.23
CA HIS A 176 -12.81 -1.13 -5.11
C HIS A 176 -12.09 0.24 -5.09
N GLY A 177 -12.75 1.37 -5.27
CA GLY A 177 -12.05 2.67 -5.35
C GLY A 177 -11.60 3.13 -6.74
N ALA A 178 -11.61 2.23 -7.72
CA ALA A 178 -11.42 2.55 -9.15
C ALA A 178 -10.20 3.49 -9.38
N HIS A 179 -10.36 4.51 -10.23
CA HIS A 179 -9.28 5.43 -10.60
C HIS A 179 -8.72 6.24 -9.42
N THR A 180 -9.41 6.32 -8.28
CA THR A 180 -8.89 7.00 -7.09
C THR A 180 -7.69 6.26 -6.51
N GLN A 181 -7.61 4.93 -6.63
CA GLN A 181 -6.42 4.18 -6.23
C GLN A 181 -5.18 4.64 -7.01
N ALA A 182 -5.29 4.73 -8.34
CA ALA A 182 -4.21 5.19 -9.20
C ALA A 182 -3.82 6.64 -8.91
N ASN A 183 -4.81 7.51 -8.60
CA ASN A 183 -4.54 8.87 -8.17
C ASN A 183 -3.72 8.91 -6.88
N TRP A 184 -4.07 8.11 -5.87
CA TRP A 184 -3.32 8.08 -4.60
C TRP A 184 -1.91 7.51 -4.80
N ALA A 185 -1.75 6.44 -5.58
CA ALA A 185 -0.44 5.91 -5.95
C ALA A 185 0.46 6.99 -6.56
N PHE A 186 -0.09 7.75 -7.51
CA PHE A 186 0.61 8.84 -8.19
C PHE A 186 0.94 10.03 -7.30
N GLN A 187 -0.04 10.54 -6.52
CA GLN A 187 0.16 11.70 -5.66
C GLN A 187 1.13 11.39 -4.51
N CYS A 188 1.07 10.18 -3.95
CA CYS A 188 1.90 9.75 -2.83
C CYS A 188 3.24 9.14 -3.28
N ARG A 189 3.52 9.07 -4.60
CA ARG A 189 4.79 8.57 -5.17
C ARG A 189 5.13 7.14 -4.73
N CYS A 190 4.13 6.32 -4.47
CA CYS A 190 4.27 5.02 -3.81
C CYS A 190 3.59 3.89 -4.59
N PHE A 191 4.00 2.66 -4.32
CA PHE A 191 3.19 1.51 -4.75
C PHE A 191 1.87 1.51 -3.98
N PHE A 192 0.83 0.96 -4.59
CA PHE A 192 -0.49 0.86 -3.97
C PHE A 192 -0.95 -0.59 -4.01
N ALA A 193 -1.13 -1.20 -2.85
CA ALA A 193 -1.49 -2.61 -2.70
C ALA A 193 -2.92 -2.71 -2.13
N ALA A 194 -3.89 -2.93 -3.02
CA ALA A 194 -5.31 -2.95 -2.71
C ALA A 194 -5.82 -4.37 -2.52
N ALA A 195 -6.26 -4.71 -1.30
CA ALA A 195 -7.03 -5.91 -0.99
C ALA A 195 -8.51 -5.52 -0.83
N CYS A 196 -9.29 -5.84 -1.85
CA CYS A 196 -10.68 -5.40 -1.97
C CYS A 196 -11.67 -6.57 -1.90
N LYS A 197 -12.92 -6.26 -1.50
CA LYS A 197 -14.11 -7.04 -1.86
C LYS A 197 -14.63 -6.54 -3.21
N ASP A 198 -15.04 -7.48 -4.06
CA ASP A 198 -15.60 -7.25 -5.40
C ASP A 198 -14.63 -6.67 -6.44
N ILE A 199 -14.96 -6.83 -7.72
CA ILE A 199 -14.18 -6.41 -8.90
C ILE A 199 -12.79 -7.07 -8.96
N SER A 200 -11.82 -6.54 -8.23
CA SER A 200 -10.44 -7.01 -8.18
C SER A 200 -9.72 -6.48 -6.95
N SER A 201 -8.66 -7.17 -6.55
CA SER A 201 -7.58 -6.66 -5.72
C SER A 201 -6.38 -6.41 -6.63
N ASP A 202 -5.71 -5.29 -6.42
CA ASP A 202 -4.81 -4.69 -7.40
C ASP A 202 -3.50 -4.23 -6.76
N ILE A 203 -2.42 -4.31 -7.53
CA ILE A 203 -1.13 -3.72 -7.17
C ILE A 203 -0.76 -2.71 -8.24
N LEU A 204 -0.54 -1.46 -7.85
CA LEU A 204 -0.27 -0.36 -8.77
C LEU A 204 1.15 0.20 -8.60
N SER A 205 1.74 0.66 -9.69
CA SER A 205 3.01 1.39 -9.70
C SER A 205 2.85 2.81 -9.12
N PRO A 206 3.95 3.51 -8.80
CA PRO A 206 3.93 4.93 -8.43
C PRO A 206 3.39 5.87 -9.53
N LEU A 207 3.18 5.39 -10.76
CA LEU A 207 2.49 6.13 -11.82
C LEU A 207 0.97 5.82 -11.86
N GLY A 208 0.50 4.91 -11.01
CA GLY A 208 -0.88 4.44 -11.00
C GLY A 208 -1.17 3.33 -12.02
N HIS A 209 -0.14 2.80 -12.70
CA HIS A 209 -0.31 1.69 -13.63
C HIS A 209 -0.55 0.37 -12.90
N ASN A 210 -1.43 -0.46 -13.45
CA ASN A 210 -1.69 -1.78 -12.89
C ASN A 210 -0.51 -2.73 -13.16
N LEU A 211 0.06 -3.30 -12.10
CA LEU A 211 1.13 -4.30 -12.15
C LEU A 211 0.59 -5.73 -12.00
N ALA A 212 -0.48 -5.89 -11.23
CA ALA A 212 -1.19 -7.16 -11.08
C ALA A 212 -2.62 -6.94 -10.57
N SER A 213 -3.53 -7.78 -11.05
CA SER A 213 -4.93 -7.83 -10.58
C SER A 213 -5.32 -9.27 -10.27
N THR A 214 -6.24 -9.43 -9.32
CA THR A 214 -7.00 -10.67 -9.20
C THR A 214 -8.00 -10.78 -10.34
N SER A 215 -8.46 -11.99 -10.59
CA SER A 215 -9.48 -12.27 -11.58
C SER A 215 -10.43 -13.34 -11.07
N TYR A 216 -11.42 -13.68 -11.88
CA TYR A 216 -12.29 -14.83 -11.63
C TYR A 216 -11.51 -16.13 -11.31
N TYR A 217 -10.34 -16.33 -11.93
CA TYR A 217 -9.54 -17.55 -11.79
C TYR A 217 -8.50 -17.49 -10.67
N GLY A 218 -8.21 -16.31 -10.13
CA GLY A 218 -7.10 -16.11 -9.20
C GLY A 218 -7.43 -15.09 -8.13
N ARG A 219 -7.44 -15.53 -6.87
CA ARG A 219 -7.80 -14.71 -5.70
C ARG A 219 -6.64 -13.92 -5.09
N ILE A 220 -5.42 -14.12 -5.58
CA ILE A 220 -4.23 -13.43 -5.09
C ILE A 220 -3.55 -12.74 -6.26
N ALA A 221 -3.49 -11.41 -6.23
CA ALA A 221 -2.65 -10.65 -7.13
C ALA A 221 -1.24 -10.63 -6.56
N ARG A 222 -0.23 -10.81 -7.41
CA ARG A 222 1.17 -10.81 -7.00
C ARG A 222 2.00 -9.97 -7.95
N ALA A 223 2.85 -9.11 -7.39
CA ALA A 223 3.80 -8.32 -8.16
C ALA A 223 5.13 -8.23 -7.42
N ARG A 224 6.23 -8.35 -8.16
CA ARG A 224 7.57 -8.05 -7.65
C ARG A 224 7.88 -6.59 -7.98
N VAL A 225 8.06 -5.77 -6.96
CA VAL A 225 8.33 -4.34 -7.08
C VAL A 225 9.73 -4.00 -6.61
N ASN A 226 10.29 -2.89 -7.07
CA ASN A 226 11.58 -2.39 -6.61
C ASN A 226 11.39 -1.06 -5.88
N LEU A 227 11.72 -1.03 -4.59
CA LEU A 227 11.57 0.15 -3.75
C LEU A 227 12.66 1.20 -4.03
N ASP A 228 13.81 0.79 -4.60
CA ASP A 228 14.88 1.70 -5.01
C ASP A 228 14.53 2.39 -6.34
N ARG A 229 13.90 3.55 -6.21
CA ARG A 229 13.34 4.33 -7.31
C ARG A 229 13.64 5.82 -7.16
N PHE A 230 13.63 6.53 -8.28
CA PHE A 230 13.72 7.98 -8.36
C PHE A 230 12.69 8.49 -9.37
N ILE A 231 11.88 9.49 -8.99
CA ILE A 231 10.79 9.98 -9.82
C ILE A 231 11.11 11.39 -10.30
N THR A 232 11.08 11.61 -11.61
CA THR A 232 11.37 12.91 -12.23
C THR A 232 10.29 13.26 -13.25
N GLY A 233 10.02 14.56 -13.42
CA GLY A 233 9.27 15.03 -14.58
C GLY A 233 10.04 14.83 -15.89
N ASP A 234 9.31 14.67 -16.99
CA ASP A 234 9.89 14.51 -18.34
C ASP A 234 10.24 15.84 -19.02
N GLY A 235 9.76 16.96 -18.48
CA GLY A 235 9.96 18.31 -19.00
C GLY A 235 11.41 18.79 -18.88
N GLY A 236 12.30 18.26 -19.71
CA GLY A 236 13.70 18.67 -19.81
C GLY A 236 14.73 17.54 -19.68
N TYR A 237 14.31 16.30 -19.36
CA TYR A 237 15.24 15.20 -19.06
C TYR A 237 15.23 14.03 -20.07
N TYR A 238 14.61 14.20 -21.24
CA TYR A 238 14.49 13.13 -22.24
C TYR A 238 15.84 12.61 -22.74
N ALA A 239 16.82 13.49 -22.92
CA ALA A 239 18.15 13.11 -23.39
C ALA A 239 18.90 12.34 -22.29
N GLU A 240 18.85 12.85 -21.07
CA GLU A 240 19.48 12.30 -19.86
C GLU A 240 18.94 10.90 -19.55
N LEU A 241 17.61 10.71 -19.57
CA LEU A 241 16.99 9.39 -19.39
C LEU A 241 17.42 8.41 -20.48
N SER A 242 17.64 8.89 -21.72
CA SER A 242 18.15 8.05 -22.81
C SER A 242 19.63 7.69 -22.62
N ASP A 243 20.44 8.62 -22.10
CA ASP A 243 21.86 8.38 -21.81
C ASP A 243 22.07 7.47 -20.60
N ILE A 244 21.24 7.59 -19.55
CA ILE A 244 21.17 6.64 -18.44
C ILE A 244 20.92 5.23 -18.99
N TYR A 245 19.91 5.07 -19.85
CA TYR A 245 19.60 3.77 -20.44
C TYR A 245 20.78 3.22 -21.26
N ARG A 246 21.45 4.05 -22.07
CA ARG A 246 22.63 3.63 -22.87
C ARG A 246 23.82 3.22 -21.99
N LYS A 247 24.07 3.96 -20.91
CA LYS A 247 25.20 3.74 -20.00
C LYS A 247 25.00 2.52 -19.12
N TYR A 248 23.84 2.41 -18.47
CA TYR A 248 23.57 1.40 -17.45
C TYR A 248 22.85 0.15 -17.98
N ARG A 249 22.18 0.24 -19.12
CA ARG A 249 21.53 -0.88 -19.81
C ARG A 249 20.64 -1.67 -18.85
N ASN A 250 20.96 -2.94 -18.61
CA ASN A 250 20.18 -3.87 -17.78
C ASN A 250 20.27 -3.56 -16.28
N GLU A 251 21.13 -2.62 -15.85
CA GLU A 251 21.20 -2.17 -14.46
C GLU A 251 20.13 -1.14 -14.10
N VAL A 252 19.29 -0.72 -15.05
CA VAL A 252 18.19 0.22 -14.81
C VAL A 252 16.92 -0.23 -15.53
N VAL A 253 15.78 0.12 -14.95
CA VAL A 253 14.48 0.12 -15.62
C VAL A 253 13.92 1.53 -15.55
N ILE A 254 13.43 2.06 -16.67
CA ILE A 254 12.80 3.38 -16.71
C ILE A 254 11.36 3.19 -17.18
N GLU A 255 10.42 3.37 -16.25
CA GLU A 255 8.99 3.44 -16.55
C GLU A 255 8.67 4.88 -16.96
N LYS A 256 8.03 5.07 -18.12
CA LYS A 256 7.67 6.39 -18.65
C LYS A 256 6.18 6.47 -18.88
N ASP A 257 5.55 7.56 -18.46
CA ASP A 257 4.18 7.91 -18.85
C ASP A 257 4.18 9.30 -19.47
N LEU A 258 4.06 9.33 -20.81
CA LEU A 258 4.04 10.56 -21.59
C LEU A 258 2.77 11.39 -21.37
N GLY A 259 1.67 10.75 -20.95
CA GLY A 259 0.42 11.43 -20.62
C GLY A 259 0.50 12.16 -19.29
N LEU A 260 1.20 11.58 -18.32
CA LEU A 260 1.51 12.21 -17.04
C LEU A 260 2.71 13.16 -17.13
N GLY A 261 3.61 12.96 -18.10
CA GLY A 261 4.87 13.68 -18.22
C GLY A 261 5.83 13.36 -17.08
N VAL A 262 5.83 12.11 -16.62
CA VAL A 262 6.61 11.64 -15.46
C VAL A 262 7.29 10.32 -15.80
N SER A 263 8.54 10.18 -15.35
CA SER A 263 9.31 8.94 -15.43
C SER A 263 9.73 8.47 -14.04
N VAL A 264 9.76 7.14 -13.88
CA VAL A 264 10.36 6.47 -12.70
C VAL A 264 11.58 5.69 -13.13
N LEU A 265 12.73 6.05 -12.57
CA LEU A 265 13.99 5.34 -12.70
C LEU A 265 14.14 4.35 -11.55
N TYR A 266 14.26 3.06 -11.86
CA TYR A 266 14.57 2.01 -10.90
C TYR A 266 16.00 1.50 -11.12
N SER A 267 16.79 1.39 -10.05
CA SER A 267 18.09 0.71 -10.13
C SER A 267 17.91 -0.79 -9.93
N GLN A 268 18.39 -1.58 -10.88
CA GLN A 268 18.42 -3.05 -10.81
C GLN A 268 19.76 -3.56 -10.25
N SER A 269 20.59 -2.66 -9.71
CA SER A 269 21.97 -2.95 -9.30
C SER A 269 22.12 -2.89 -7.79
N ASP A 270 22.93 -3.81 -7.25
CA ASP A 270 23.36 -3.77 -5.85
C ASP A 270 24.52 -2.79 -5.63
N ARG A 271 25.01 -2.14 -6.69
CA ARG A 271 26.18 -1.26 -6.64
C ARG A 271 25.84 0.22 -6.55
N ARG A 272 24.68 0.62 -7.04
CA ARG A 272 24.23 2.02 -7.12
C ARG A 272 22.73 2.10 -6.91
N SER A 273 22.28 3.14 -6.23
CA SER A 273 20.87 3.47 -6.09
C SER A 273 20.32 4.25 -7.27
N ALA A 274 19.00 4.25 -7.42
CA ALA A 274 18.33 5.10 -8.41
C ALA A 274 18.67 6.59 -8.19
N ALA A 275 18.73 7.02 -6.92
CA ALA A 275 19.10 8.38 -6.55
C ALA A 275 20.55 8.73 -6.92
N GLU A 276 21.50 7.81 -6.76
CA GLU A 276 22.90 8.04 -7.17
C GLU A 276 23.04 8.17 -8.69
N ILE A 277 22.31 7.34 -9.45
CA ILE A 277 22.25 7.42 -10.91
C ILE A 277 21.59 8.74 -11.34
N ALA A 278 20.46 9.10 -10.73
CA ALA A 278 19.77 10.35 -11.00
C ALA A 278 20.68 11.57 -10.78
N LYS A 279 21.40 11.60 -9.65
CA LYS A 279 22.36 12.65 -9.31
C LYS A 279 23.49 12.79 -10.32
N GLU A 280 24.02 11.67 -10.83
CA GLU A 280 25.09 11.68 -11.83
C GLU A 280 24.67 12.41 -13.13
N PHE A 281 23.41 12.29 -13.51
CA PHE A 281 22.85 12.89 -14.71
C PHE A 281 22.12 14.21 -14.45
N GLY A 282 22.18 14.72 -13.22
CA GLY A 282 21.55 15.99 -12.84
C GLY A 282 20.02 15.96 -12.89
N LEU A 283 19.39 14.78 -12.74
CA LEU A 283 17.94 14.70 -12.61
C LEU A 283 17.50 15.32 -11.27
N VAL A 284 16.34 15.97 -11.27
CA VAL A 284 15.75 16.58 -10.08
C VAL A 284 14.47 15.84 -9.74
N ASP A 285 14.22 15.60 -8.44
CA ASP A 285 13.01 14.93 -8.00
C ASP A 285 11.76 15.74 -8.39
N ILE A 286 10.69 15.07 -8.81
CA ILE A 286 9.49 15.74 -9.31
C ILE A 286 8.87 16.70 -8.30
N ASP A 287 8.87 16.36 -7.01
CA ASP A 287 8.26 17.20 -5.99
C ASP A 287 9.16 18.40 -5.66
N GLU A 288 10.49 18.23 -5.76
CA GLU A 288 11.45 19.36 -5.73
C GLU A 288 11.25 20.31 -6.92
N GLN A 289 11.03 19.78 -8.14
CA GLN A 289 10.74 20.59 -9.32
C GLN A 289 9.50 21.46 -9.10
N PHE A 290 8.42 20.88 -8.58
CA PHE A 290 7.18 21.62 -8.29
C PHE A 290 7.36 22.66 -7.17
N LEU A 291 8.13 22.34 -6.12
CA LEU A 291 8.42 23.27 -5.05
C LEU A 291 9.25 24.48 -5.54
N ALA A 292 10.27 24.22 -6.37
CA ALA A 292 11.08 25.26 -6.98
C ALA A 292 10.24 26.18 -7.88
N TYR A 293 9.38 25.59 -8.71
CA TYR A 293 8.47 26.35 -9.58
C TYR A 293 7.49 27.23 -8.79
N ARG A 294 6.84 26.69 -7.75
CA ARG A 294 5.96 27.47 -6.86
C ARG A 294 6.69 28.62 -6.19
N SER A 295 7.93 28.41 -5.77
CA SER A 295 8.76 29.43 -5.13
C SER A 295 9.14 30.54 -6.10
N MET A 296 9.51 30.20 -7.34
CA MET A 296 9.76 31.17 -8.41
C MET A 296 8.53 32.04 -8.70
N LEU A 297 7.33 31.44 -8.75
CA LEU A 297 6.09 32.17 -8.99
C LEU A 297 5.77 33.16 -7.86
N ARG A 298 5.93 32.76 -6.60
CA ARG A 298 5.74 33.66 -5.44
C ARG A 298 6.67 34.86 -5.51
N GLN A 299 7.97 34.63 -5.74
CA GLN A 299 8.94 35.72 -5.88
C GLN A 299 8.63 36.66 -7.05
N ARG A 300 8.03 36.15 -8.12
CA ARG A 300 7.61 36.98 -9.26
C ARG A 300 6.39 37.82 -8.93
N GLN A 301 5.42 37.26 -8.19
CA GLN A 301 4.23 37.99 -7.74
C GLN A 301 4.58 39.09 -6.74
N GLU A 302 5.55 38.86 -5.86
CA GLU A 302 6.03 39.88 -4.90
C GLU A 302 6.76 41.05 -5.57
N ARG A 303 7.22 40.89 -6.82
CA ARG A 303 7.90 41.95 -7.60
C ARG A 303 6.96 42.74 -8.51
N LEU A 304 5.69 42.34 -8.61
CA LEU A 304 4.64 43.02 -9.40
C LEU A 304 3.84 43.95 -8.48
#